data_AF-A0A8W8KZU7-F1
#
_entry.id   AF-A0A8W8KZU7-F1
#
_cell.length_a   1.000
_cell.length_b   1.000
_cell.length_c   1.000
_cell.angle_alpha   90.00
_cell.angle_beta   90.00
_cell.angle_gamma   90.00
#
_symmetry.space_group_name_H-M   'P 1'
#
loop_
_entity.id
_entity.type
_entity.pdbx_description
1 polymer ?
#
loop_
_entity_poly.entity_id
_entity_poly.type
_entity_poly.pdbx_seq_one_letter_code
_entity_poly.pdbx_strand_id
1 'polypeptide(L)'
;MSPGHYNFVTSSKNVLESDDILKVIHACSYDSAAFYHQFGVSLQNVFDTQVADTVLEEHKGRLLVSSLDLQALCQKYSSCKKVSAYKEQIKIQYSKNEGCFWAKRPLIDEMKSVAVGDVRALIPEVFETQKRLIENNVLQEKFHKRVSRTVKFYIDDEVRKQIFQRKIDIVNQIIDSIDEKWDADNTFSDISNDSDKFEALKEIEYTEAGKKSAFINRLKTESIMSDLNELDDNITRGERNYEVKWITFSSLTKLCDHSNSTVSRLAKDVKYKLKDIKSEEIGEKYGIEAELKHLTKCKKDVLRSLNIKDTDDQRFSKNVERLYWLLTKDDIDNNYEKLI
;
A
#
# COMPACT_ATOMS: atom_id res chain seq x y z
N MET A 1 28.80 15.59 -2.57
CA MET A 1 28.66 14.12 -2.66
C MET A 1 30.04 13.50 -2.73
N SER A 2 30.31 12.40 -2.02
CA SER A 2 31.65 11.78 -1.99
C SER A 2 31.93 10.91 -3.23
N PRO A 3 33.20 10.74 -3.64
CA PRO A 3 33.57 10.02 -4.87
C PRO A 3 33.08 8.56 -4.94
N GLY A 4 32.95 7.88 -3.80
CA GLY A 4 32.41 6.50 -3.73
C GLY A 4 30.91 6.41 -4.05
N HIS A 5 30.15 7.48 -3.84
CA HIS A 5 28.72 7.53 -4.18
C HIS A 5 28.49 7.58 -5.70
N TYR A 6 29.45 8.14 -6.46
CA TYR A 6 29.34 8.32 -7.90
C TYR A 6 29.57 7.01 -8.70
N ASN A 7 30.46 6.14 -8.21
CA ASN A 7 30.85 4.90 -8.91
C ASN A 7 29.84 3.74 -8.75
N PHE A 8 29.12 3.67 -7.63
CA PHE A 8 28.06 2.67 -7.44
C PHE A 8 26.80 2.99 -8.25
N VAL A 9 26.43 4.27 -8.32
CA VAL A 9 25.26 4.72 -9.08
C VAL A 9 25.47 4.48 -10.58
N THR A 10 26.66 4.72 -11.13
CA THR A 10 26.96 4.53 -12.56
C THR A 10 26.95 3.05 -12.99
N SER A 11 27.58 2.16 -12.21
CA SER A 11 27.60 0.72 -12.50
C SER A 11 26.23 0.04 -12.35
N SER A 12 25.47 0.39 -11.30
CA SER A 12 24.13 -0.14 -11.08
C SER A 12 23.13 0.41 -12.10
N LYS A 13 23.28 1.67 -12.53
CA LYS A 13 22.45 2.29 -13.56
C LYS A 13 22.50 1.51 -14.87
N ASN A 14 23.70 1.14 -15.34
CA ASN A 14 23.85 0.34 -16.56
C ASN A 14 23.07 -0.98 -16.52
N VAL A 15 23.02 -1.65 -15.36
CA VAL A 15 22.27 -2.90 -15.19
C VAL A 15 20.76 -2.66 -15.12
N LEU A 16 20.33 -1.65 -14.36
CA LEU A 16 18.91 -1.33 -14.15
C LEU A 16 18.24 -0.79 -15.42
N GLU A 17 18.97 -0.03 -16.23
CA GLU A 17 18.48 0.54 -17.50
C GLU A 17 18.73 -0.35 -18.73
N SER A 18 19.44 -1.47 -18.58
CA SER A 18 19.70 -2.40 -19.70
C SER A 18 18.43 -3.11 -20.16
N ASP A 19 18.20 -3.15 -21.48
CA ASP A 19 17.16 -3.97 -22.09
C ASP A 19 17.56 -5.45 -22.18
N ASP A 20 18.84 -5.79 -22.18
CA ASP A 20 19.34 -7.17 -22.27
C ASP A 20 19.27 -7.92 -20.93
N ILE A 21 19.33 -7.20 -19.81
CA ILE A 21 19.30 -7.79 -18.46
C ILE A 21 17.88 -7.76 -17.91
N LEU A 22 17.29 -8.94 -17.67
CA LEU A 22 15.96 -9.06 -17.05
C LEU A 22 16.04 -8.83 -15.53
N LYS A 23 15.25 -7.89 -15.01
CA LYS A 23 15.12 -7.63 -13.56
C LYS A 23 13.85 -8.28 -13.03
N VAL A 24 13.98 -9.27 -12.15
CA VAL A 24 12.84 -9.89 -11.45
C VAL A 24 12.57 -9.13 -10.16
N ILE A 25 11.39 -8.50 -10.06
CA ILE A 25 10.99 -7.67 -8.92
C ILE A 25 9.54 -8.03 -8.55
N HIS A 26 9.17 -7.85 -7.29
CA HIS A 26 7.78 -8.01 -6.85
C HIS A 26 7.15 -6.65 -6.58
N ALA A 27 6.08 -6.29 -7.30
CA ALA A 27 5.35 -5.03 -7.13
C ALA A 27 6.25 -3.78 -7.27
N CYS A 28 6.87 -3.64 -8.44
CA CYS A 28 7.99 -2.72 -8.68
C CYS A 28 7.66 -1.22 -8.71
N SER A 29 6.39 -0.80 -8.57
CA SER A 29 5.98 0.60 -8.81
C SER A 29 6.64 1.61 -7.86
N TYR A 30 6.82 1.24 -6.59
CA TYR A 30 7.54 2.10 -5.64
C TYR A 30 9.05 2.09 -5.87
N ASP A 31 9.63 0.92 -6.19
CA ASP A 31 11.06 0.79 -6.48
C ASP A 31 11.43 1.60 -7.73
N SER A 32 10.64 1.50 -8.80
CA SER A 32 10.86 2.25 -10.04
C SER A 32 10.80 3.76 -9.81
N ALA A 33 9.86 4.22 -8.99
CA ALA A 33 9.75 5.63 -8.65
C ALA A 33 10.91 6.12 -7.78
N ALA A 34 11.37 5.30 -6.83
CA ALA A 34 12.56 5.62 -6.05
C ALA A 34 13.80 5.71 -6.95
N PHE A 35 14.01 4.75 -7.84
CA PHE A 35 15.09 4.77 -8.83
C PHE A 35 15.04 6.01 -9.72
N TYR A 36 13.86 6.38 -10.20
CA TYR A 36 13.69 7.53 -11.07
C TYR A 36 13.92 8.86 -10.32
N HIS A 37 13.14 9.12 -9.27
CA HIS A 37 13.14 10.43 -8.60
C HIS A 37 14.39 10.69 -7.76
N GLN A 38 14.98 9.65 -7.16
CA GLN A 38 16.13 9.82 -6.25
C GLN A 38 17.48 9.62 -6.97
N PHE A 39 17.52 8.78 -8.01
CA PHE A 39 18.78 8.38 -8.66
C PHE A 39 18.82 8.66 -10.16
N GLY A 40 17.75 9.18 -10.77
CA GLY A 40 17.69 9.43 -12.20
C GLY A 40 17.87 8.16 -13.03
N VAL A 41 17.36 7.03 -12.54
CA VAL A 41 17.43 5.70 -13.18
C VAL A 41 16.05 5.30 -13.70
N SER A 42 15.98 5.01 -15.00
CA SER A 42 14.75 4.57 -15.67
C SER A 42 14.77 3.05 -15.85
N LEU A 43 14.18 2.34 -14.89
CA LEU A 43 14.14 0.88 -14.86
C LEU A 43 13.56 0.28 -16.15
N GLN A 44 14.33 -0.58 -16.84
CA GLN A 44 13.93 -1.27 -18.08
C GLN A 44 13.77 -2.78 -17.88
N ASN A 45 13.32 -3.52 -18.90
CA ASN A 45 13.24 -5.00 -18.94
C ASN A 45 12.95 -5.68 -17.57
N VAL A 46 11.74 -5.47 -17.05
CA VAL A 46 11.30 -5.95 -15.74
C VAL A 46 10.37 -7.16 -15.91
N PHE A 47 10.59 -8.19 -15.08
CA PHE A 47 9.58 -9.19 -14.78
C PHE A 47 8.99 -8.89 -13.41
N ASP A 48 7.80 -8.27 -13.39
CA ASP A 48 7.09 -8.00 -12.13
C ASP A 48 6.20 -9.19 -11.77
N THR A 49 6.53 -9.89 -10.68
CA THR A 49 5.84 -11.10 -10.25
C THR A 49 4.42 -10.85 -9.74
N GLN A 50 4.11 -9.64 -9.25
CA GLN A 50 2.74 -9.25 -8.91
C GLN A 50 1.93 -9.00 -10.18
N VAL A 51 2.53 -8.34 -11.18
CA VAL A 51 1.86 -8.15 -12.48
C VAL A 51 1.61 -9.48 -13.18
N ALA A 52 2.56 -10.43 -13.09
CA ALA A 52 2.40 -11.77 -13.61
C ALA A 52 1.19 -12.49 -13.01
N ASP A 53 1.07 -12.46 -11.68
CA ASP A 53 -0.08 -12.99 -10.95
C ASP A 53 -1.40 -12.36 -11.41
N THR A 54 -1.47 -11.02 -11.46
CA THR A 54 -2.65 -10.30 -11.93
C THR A 54 -3.05 -10.71 -13.35
N VAL A 55 -2.10 -10.80 -14.27
CA VAL A 55 -2.39 -11.19 -15.66
C VAL A 55 -2.89 -12.63 -15.77
N LEU A 56 -2.34 -13.53 -14.95
CA LEU A 56 -2.76 -14.94 -14.89
C LEU A 56 -4.16 -15.11 -14.28
N GLU A 57 -4.48 -14.37 -13.22
CA GLU A 57 -5.82 -14.40 -12.64
C GLU A 57 -6.86 -13.75 -13.56
N GLU A 58 -6.51 -12.66 -14.23
CA GLU A 58 -7.37 -12.07 -15.27
C GLU A 58 -7.65 -13.05 -16.42
N HIS A 59 -6.68 -13.90 -16.77
CA HIS A 59 -6.87 -14.94 -17.78
C HIS A 59 -7.86 -16.03 -17.32
N LYS A 60 -7.97 -16.28 -16.01
CA LYS A 60 -8.96 -17.18 -15.42
C LYS A 60 -10.35 -16.54 -15.25
N GLY A 61 -10.52 -15.28 -15.69
CA GLY A 61 -11.80 -14.57 -15.67
C GLY A 61 -11.97 -13.58 -14.51
N ARG A 62 -10.94 -13.35 -13.68
CA ARG A 62 -10.98 -12.29 -12.66
C ARG A 62 -10.96 -10.90 -13.30
N LEU A 63 -11.78 -10.01 -12.79
CA LEU A 63 -11.80 -8.60 -13.20
C LEU A 63 -11.05 -7.71 -12.21
N LEU A 64 -11.12 -8.02 -10.92
CA LEU A 64 -10.42 -7.33 -9.84
C LEU A 64 -9.57 -8.34 -9.06
N VAL A 65 -8.26 -8.25 -9.28
CA VAL A 65 -7.27 -9.11 -8.62
C VAL A 65 -6.61 -8.34 -7.49
N SER A 66 -6.76 -8.86 -6.28
CA SER A 66 -6.14 -8.29 -5.07
C SER A 66 -4.64 -8.58 -5.08
N SER A 67 -3.82 -7.59 -4.74
CA SER A 67 -2.37 -7.79 -4.65
C SER A 67 -2.03 -8.78 -3.55
N LEU A 68 -1.15 -9.73 -3.87
CA LEU A 68 -0.57 -10.69 -2.95
C LEU A 68 0.66 -10.06 -2.30
N ASP A 69 0.88 -10.34 -1.02
CA ASP A 69 2.21 -10.13 -0.46
C ASP A 69 3.18 -11.21 -0.94
N LEU A 70 4.47 -11.02 -0.66
CA LEU A 70 5.50 -11.96 -1.09
C LEU A 70 5.26 -13.39 -0.57
N GLN A 71 4.70 -13.53 0.64
CA GLN A 71 4.48 -14.84 1.24
C GLN A 71 3.36 -15.59 0.54
N ALA A 72 2.21 -14.94 0.34
CA ALA A 72 1.08 -15.49 -0.39
C ALA A 72 1.46 -15.81 -1.85
N LEU A 73 2.23 -14.94 -2.51
CA LEU A 73 2.76 -15.19 -3.84
C LEU A 73 3.63 -16.46 -3.89
N CYS A 74 4.56 -16.59 -2.93
CA CYS A 74 5.42 -17.78 -2.86
C CYS A 74 4.62 -19.05 -2.60
N GLN A 75 3.61 -19.01 -1.75
CA GLN A 75 2.74 -20.17 -1.50
C GLN A 75 1.96 -20.58 -2.75
N LYS A 76 1.58 -19.60 -3.59
CA LYS A 76 0.81 -19.84 -4.82
C LYS A 76 1.67 -20.42 -5.95
N TYR A 77 2.93 -20.00 -6.06
CA TYR A 77 3.79 -20.31 -7.22
C TYR A 77 5.04 -21.13 -6.88
N SER A 78 5.21 -21.55 -5.64
CA SER A 78 6.32 -22.39 -5.20
C SER A 78 5.84 -23.49 -4.26
N SER A 79 6.39 -24.67 -4.45
CA SER A 79 6.16 -25.87 -3.64
C SER A 79 6.83 -25.81 -2.26
N CYS A 80 7.81 -24.92 -2.09
CA CYS A 80 8.58 -24.76 -0.86
C CYS A 80 8.17 -23.49 -0.09
N LYS A 81 8.17 -23.56 1.25
CA LYS A 81 8.11 -22.37 2.12
C LYS A 81 9.42 -21.60 2.00
N LYS A 82 9.48 -20.63 1.09
CA LYS A 82 10.71 -19.88 0.76
C LYS A 82 10.91 -18.58 1.53
N VAL A 83 9.84 -18.01 2.08
CA VAL A 83 9.96 -16.81 2.90
C VAL A 83 10.51 -17.20 4.27
N SER A 84 11.62 -16.57 4.66
CA SER A 84 12.27 -16.89 5.93
C SER A 84 11.35 -16.60 7.11
N ALA A 85 11.32 -17.48 8.12
CA ALA A 85 10.60 -17.23 9.36
C ALA A 85 11.14 -15.97 10.10
N TYR A 86 12.41 -15.62 9.86
CA TYR A 86 13.06 -14.41 10.35
C TYR A 86 12.47 -13.12 9.77
N LYS A 87 11.89 -13.16 8.56
CA LYS A 87 11.28 -11.98 7.94
C LYS A 87 10.18 -11.39 8.81
N GLU A 88 9.33 -12.22 9.40
CA GLU A 88 8.22 -11.71 10.23
C GLU A 88 8.74 -11.08 11.54
N GLN A 89 9.74 -11.70 12.18
CA GLN A 89 10.33 -11.17 13.42
C GLN A 89 11.03 -9.83 13.21
N ILE A 90 11.76 -9.68 12.10
CA ILE A 90 12.48 -8.44 11.78
C ILE A 90 11.53 -7.39 11.20
N LYS A 91 10.52 -7.80 10.42
CA LYS A 91 9.41 -6.93 10.01
C LYS A 91 8.75 -6.31 11.22
N ILE A 92 8.44 -7.10 12.25
CA ILE A 92 7.97 -6.61 13.55
C ILE A 92 8.96 -5.60 14.13
N GLN A 93 10.26 -5.92 14.20
CA GLN A 93 11.26 -4.99 14.78
C GLN A 93 11.27 -3.61 14.10
N TYR A 94 11.30 -3.51 12.76
CA TYR A 94 11.38 -2.20 12.11
C TYR A 94 10.03 -1.51 11.90
N SER A 95 8.96 -2.26 11.64
CA SER A 95 7.62 -1.67 11.55
C SER A 95 7.12 -1.19 12.92
N LYS A 96 7.54 -1.86 14.00
CA LYS A 96 7.01 -1.66 15.36
C LYS A 96 7.93 -0.97 16.33
N ASN A 97 9.25 -1.10 16.23
CA ASN A 97 10.13 -0.58 17.29
C ASN A 97 11.08 0.51 16.81
N GLU A 98 11.46 0.52 15.53
CA GLU A 98 12.50 1.43 15.04
C GLU A 98 12.15 2.09 13.71
N GLY A 99 11.70 3.35 13.76
CA GLY A 99 11.27 4.09 12.56
C GLY A 99 12.36 4.38 11.54
N CYS A 100 13.64 4.29 11.95
CA CYS A 100 14.82 4.56 11.12
C CYS A 100 15.67 3.30 10.87
N PHE A 101 15.12 2.09 11.07
CA PHE A 101 15.85 0.82 11.03
C PHE A 101 16.79 0.70 9.81
N TRP A 102 16.27 0.83 8.59
CA TRP A 102 17.06 0.68 7.35
C TRP A 102 18.06 1.83 7.11
N ALA A 103 17.96 2.94 7.84
CA ALA A 103 18.90 4.06 7.76
C ALA A 103 20.14 3.86 8.66
N LYS A 104 20.06 2.98 9.67
CA LYS A 104 21.18 2.73 10.61
C LYS A 104 22.38 2.12 9.90
N ARG A 105 23.59 2.47 10.35
CA ARG A 105 24.85 1.94 9.83
C ARG A 105 25.79 1.55 10.98
N PRO A 106 26.61 0.49 10.81
CA PRO A 106 26.63 -0.45 9.68
C PRO A 106 25.36 -1.31 9.61
N LEU A 107 25.08 -1.94 8.46
CA LEU A 107 23.95 -2.88 8.34
C LEU A 107 24.26 -4.15 9.15
N ILE A 108 23.37 -4.51 10.07
CA ILE A 108 23.48 -5.74 10.88
C ILE A 108 23.15 -6.99 10.05
N ASP A 109 23.53 -8.17 10.54
CA ASP A 109 23.35 -9.44 9.83
C ASP A 109 21.87 -9.77 9.59
N GLU A 110 21.00 -9.40 10.52
CA GLU A 110 19.55 -9.54 10.45
C GLU A 110 18.97 -8.72 9.29
N MET A 111 19.40 -7.46 9.13
CA MET A 111 18.99 -6.60 8.00
C MET A 111 19.36 -7.23 6.66
N LYS A 112 20.61 -7.72 6.56
CA LYS A 112 21.11 -8.37 5.34
C LYS A 112 20.34 -9.66 5.05
N SER A 113 20.07 -10.47 6.07
CA SER A 113 19.32 -11.73 5.95
C SER A 113 17.90 -11.52 5.40
N VAL A 114 17.20 -10.48 5.87
CA VAL A 114 15.87 -10.12 5.33
C VAL A 114 15.94 -9.69 3.88
N ALA A 115 16.85 -8.76 3.55
CA ALA A 115 17.00 -8.27 2.18
C ALA A 115 17.34 -9.42 1.20
N VAL A 116 18.21 -10.34 1.61
CA VAL A 116 18.55 -11.53 0.83
C VAL A 116 17.37 -12.51 0.73
N GLY A 117 16.62 -12.70 1.80
CA GLY A 117 15.45 -13.57 1.82
C GLY A 117 14.37 -13.13 0.84
N ASP A 118 14.13 -11.82 0.73
CA ASP A 118 13.10 -11.26 -0.15
C ASP A 118 13.38 -11.53 -1.63
N VAL A 119 14.64 -11.43 -2.05
CA VAL A 119 15.04 -11.72 -3.43
C VAL A 119 15.16 -13.22 -3.71
N ARG A 120 15.69 -14.01 -2.77
CA ARG A 120 15.81 -15.47 -2.90
C ARG A 120 14.46 -16.18 -2.97
N ALA A 121 13.42 -15.59 -2.40
CA ALA A 121 12.08 -16.16 -2.47
C ALA A 121 11.50 -16.16 -3.90
N LEU A 122 11.89 -15.19 -4.74
CA LEU A 122 11.39 -15.04 -6.10
C LEU A 122 12.06 -16.00 -7.10
N ILE A 123 13.37 -16.19 -6.99
CA ILE A 123 14.16 -16.94 -7.99
C ILE A 123 14.65 -18.29 -7.42
N PRO A 124 14.67 -19.37 -8.21
CA PRO A 124 14.14 -19.44 -9.59
C PRO A 124 12.64 -19.75 -9.65
N GLU A 125 12.08 -20.44 -8.66
CA GLU A 125 10.81 -21.17 -8.84
C GLU A 125 9.58 -20.29 -9.09
N VAL A 126 9.38 -19.19 -8.36
CA VAL A 126 8.21 -18.31 -8.56
C VAL A 126 8.28 -17.68 -9.94
N PHE A 127 9.44 -17.10 -10.28
CA PHE A 127 9.73 -16.53 -11.59
C PHE A 127 9.51 -17.54 -12.73
N GLU A 128 10.17 -18.69 -12.68
CA GLU A 128 10.10 -19.69 -13.77
C GLU A 128 8.69 -20.28 -13.90
N THR A 129 7.99 -20.49 -12.79
CA THR A 129 6.60 -20.98 -12.82
C THR A 129 5.67 -19.96 -13.48
N GLN A 130 5.74 -18.70 -13.08
CA GLN A 130 4.93 -17.63 -13.66
C GLN A 130 5.28 -17.39 -15.13
N LYS A 131 6.58 -17.36 -15.48
CA LYS A 131 7.06 -17.19 -16.84
C LYS A 131 6.51 -18.28 -17.76
N ARG A 132 6.65 -19.54 -17.36
CA ARG A 132 6.08 -20.69 -18.11
C ARG A 132 4.57 -20.58 -18.26
N LEU A 133 3.85 -20.16 -17.22
CA LEU A 133 2.39 -19.99 -17.31
C LEU A 133 2.00 -18.86 -18.25
N ILE A 134 2.72 -17.73 -18.22
CA ILE A 134 2.51 -16.62 -19.16
C ILE A 134 2.76 -17.09 -20.60
N GLU A 135 3.83 -17.86 -20.82
CA GLU A 135 4.20 -18.37 -22.15
C GLU A 135 3.18 -19.38 -22.67
N ASN A 136 2.79 -20.36 -21.86
CA ASN A 136 1.83 -21.40 -22.24
C ASN A 136 0.44 -20.84 -22.56
N ASN A 137 0.04 -19.74 -21.91
CA ASN A 137 -1.25 -19.09 -22.16
C ASN A 137 -1.16 -17.93 -23.18
N VAL A 138 0.01 -17.72 -23.81
CA VAL A 138 0.24 -16.69 -24.82
C VAL A 138 -0.09 -15.27 -24.30
N LEU A 139 0.32 -14.97 -23.07
CA LEU A 139 -0.01 -13.72 -22.36
C LEU A 139 1.12 -12.68 -22.38
N GLN A 140 2.19 -12.92 -23.13
CA GLN A 140 3.41 -12.10 -23.11
C GLN A 140 3.12 -10.63 -23.43
N GLU A 141 2.39 -10.33 -24.50
CA GLU A 141 2.11 -8.93 -24.89
C GLU A 141 1.32 -8.20 -23.79
N LYS A 142 0.26 -8.84 -23.27
CA LYS A 142 -0.56 -8.31 -22.18
C LYS A 142 0.28 -8.07 -20.92
N PHE A 143 1.17 -9.01 -20.60
CA PHE A 143 2.10 -8.91 -19.48
C PHE A 143 3.06 -7.72 -19.63
N HIS A 144 3.81 -7.64 -20.74
CA HIS A 144 4.77 -6.55 -20.97
C HIS A 144 4.08 -5.17 -20.95
N LYS A 145 2.90 -5.05 -21.56
CA LYS A 145 2.10 -3.81 -21.53
C LYS A 145 1.70 -3.42 -20.11
N ARG A 146 1.33 -4.40 -19.27
CA ARG A 146 0.98 -4.14 -17.86
C ARG A 146 2.21 -3.73 -17.06
N VAL A 147 3.33 -4.44 -17.20
CA VAL A 147 4.59 -4.11 -16.51
C VAL A 147 5.06 -2.71 -16.88
N SER A 148 5.08 -2.36 -18.17
CA SER A 148 5.48 -1.03 -18.64
C SER A 148 4.67 0.10 -17.99
N ARG A 149 3.37 -0.12 -17.77
CA ARG A 149 2.52 0.84 -17.06
C ARG A 149 2.78 0.86 -15.55
N THR A 150 3.01 -0.30 -14.92
CA THR A 150 3.33 -0.39 -13.48
C THR A 150 4.64 0.33 -13.15
N VAL A 151 5.68 0.17 -13.97
CA VAL A 151 6.97 0.87 -13.82
C VAL A 151 6.77 2.39 -13.81
N LYS A 152 5.84 2.89 -14.64
CA LYS A 152 5.56 4.32 -14.79
C LYS A 152 4.52 4.86 -13.80
N PHE A 153 3.89 4.02 -12.97
CA PHE A 153 2.71 4.41 -12.19
C PHE A 153 2.91 5.63 -11.27
N TYR A 154 4.08 5.77 -10.63
CA TYR A 154 4.41 6.91 -9.78
C TYR A 154 5.42 7.88 -10.43
N ILE A 155 5.65 7.74 -11.74
CA ILE A 155 6.56 8.56 -12.53
C ILE A 155 5.79 9.42 -13.53
N ASP A 156 4.75 8.85 -14.16
CA ASP A 156 3.95 9.45 -15.20
C ASP A 156 2.50 9.58 -14.73
N ASP A 157 2.09 10.82 -14.50
CA ASP A 157 0.75 11.17 -14.01
C ASP A 157 -0.37 10.76 -14.97
N GLU A 158 -0.12 10.74 -16.27
CA GLU A 158 -1.12 10.37 -17.28
C GLU A 158 -1.33 8.85 -17.28
N VAL A 159 -0.24 8.07 -17.22
CA VAL A 159 -0.32 6.61 -17.03
C VAL A 159 -1.06 6.27 -15.74
N ARG A 160 -0.78 7.01 -14.66
CA ARG A 160 -1.46 6.82 -13.37
C ARG A 160 -2.96 7.07 -13.48
N LYS A 161 -3.38 8.17 -14.10
CA LYS A 161 -4.81 8.49 -14.33
C LYS A 161 -5.50 7.42 -15.15
N GLN A 162 -4.87 6.92 -16.22
CA GLN A 162 -5.44 5.86 -17.06
C GLN A 162 -5.62 4.54 -16.31
N ILE A 163 -4.67 4.17 -15.45
CA ILE A 163 -4.81 2.98 -14.59
C ILE A 163 -5.98 3.15 -13.63
N PHE A 164 -6.09 4.30 -12.97
CA PHE A 164 -7.20 4.59 -12.05
C PHE A 164 -8.54 4.56 -12.77
N GLN A 165 -8.66 5.22 -13.93
CA GLN A 165 -9.90 5.25 -14.69
C GLN A 165 -10.34 3.83 -15.09
N ARG A 166 -9.42 3.01 -15.60
CA ARG A 166 -9.73 1.62 -15.94
C ARG A 166 -10.23 0.82 -14.72
N LYS A 167 -9.64 1.04 -13.54
CA LYS A 167 -10.10 0.38 -12.31
C LYS A 167 -11.52 0.84 -11.95
N ILE A 168 -11.79 2.14 -12.02
CA ILE A 168 -13.12 2.72 -11.78
C ILE A 168 -14.15 2.13 -12.74
N ASP A 169 -13.83 2.00 -14.03
CA ASP A 169 -14.74 1.44 -15.04
C ASP A 169 -15.10 -0.01 -14.72
N ILE A 170 -14.11 -0.83 -14.34
CA ILE A 170 -14.32 -2.23 -13.94
C ILE A 170 -15.17 -2.33 -12.67
N VAL A 171 -14.85 -1.51 -11.65
CA VAL A 171 -15.64 -1.46 -10.41
C VAL A 171 -17.08 -1.11 -10.71
N ASN A 172 -17.33 -0.06 -11.50
CA ASN A 172 -18.68 0.33 -11.88
C ASN A 172 -19.42 -0.77 -12.64
N GLN A 173 -18.76 -1.45 -13.59
CA GLN A 173 -19.36 -2.58 -14.31
C GLN A 173 -19.82 -3.69 -13.36
N ILE A 174 -19.01 -4.04 -12.36
CA ILE A 174 -19.36 -5.07 -11.38
C ILE A 174 -20.50 -4.61 -10.48
N ILE A 175 -20.44 -3.35 -10.02
CA ILE A 175 -21.49 -2.75 -9.17
C ILE A 175 -22.83 -2.72 -9.90
N ASP A 176 -22.84 -2.32 -11.18
CA ASP A 176 -24.06 -2.31 -12.01
C ASP A 176 -24.61 -3.74 -12.17
N SER A 177 -23.74 -4.73 -12.38
CA SER A 177 -24.17 -6.13 -12.43
C SER A 177 -24.67 -6.67 -11.08
N ILE A 178 -24.25 -6.11 -9.94
CA ILE A 178 -24.80 -6.47 -8.62
C ILE A 178 -26.21 -5.88 -8.52
N ASP A 179 -26.37 -4.60 -8.83
CA ASP A 179 -27.65 -3.88 -8.73
C ASP A 179 -28.74 -4.48 -9.63
N GLU A 180 -28.37 -5.00 -10.81
CA GLU A 180 -29.30 -5.62 -11.75
C GLU A 180 -29.73 -7.05 -11.37
N LYS A 181 -28.86 -7.83 -10.71
CA LYS A 181 -29.03 -9.29 -10.58
C LYS A 181 -29.32 -9.76 -9.17
N TRP A 182 -29.07 -8.94 -8.16
CA TRP A 182 -29.24 -9.32 -6.77
C TRP A 182 -30.59 -8.88 -6.23
N ASP A 183 -31.14 -9.69 -5.34
CA ASP A 183 -32.39 -9.40 -4.66
C ASP A 183 -32.15 -8.48 -3.47
N ALA A 184 -33.19 -7.74 -3.08
CA ALA A 184 -33.12 -6.79 -1.97
C ALA A 184 -32.77 -7.43 -0.62
N ASP A 185 -32.93 -8.75 -0.49
CA ASP A 185 -32.58 -9.52 0.71
C ASP A 185 -31.10 -9.89 0.80
N ASN A 186 -30.35 -9.76 -0.31
CA ASN A 186 -28.91 -10.04 -0.29
C ASN A 186 -28.16 -9.02 0.57
N THR A 187 -27.21 -9.52 1.35
CA THR A 187 -26.37 -8.76 2.27
C THR A 187 -24.92 -8.82 1.86
N PHE A 188 -24.11 -7.89 2.39
CA PHE A 188 -22.67 -7.90 2.16
C PHE A 188 -22.01 -9.20 2.67
N SER A 189 -22.51 -9.78 3.76
CA SER A 189 -22.02 -11.04 4.31
C SER A 189 -22.23 -12.26 3.41
N ASP A 190 -23.13 -12.18 2.42
CA ASP A 190 -23.36 -13.27 1.46
C ASP A 190 -22.26 -13.35 0.39
N ILE A 191 -21.35 -12.38 0.36
CA ILE A 191 -20.31 -12.26 -0.65
C ILE A 191 -19.03 -12.96 -0.17
N SER A 192 -18.48 -13.85 -0.99
CA SER A 192 -17.16 -14.42 -0.74
C SER A 192 -16.08 -13.33 -0.76
N ASN A 193 -15.25 -13.29 0.29
CA ASN A 193 -14.18 -12.30 0.48
C ASN A 193 -13.13 -12.27 -0.64
N ASP A 194 -13.00 -13.36 -1.41
CA ASP A 194 -12.06 -13.43 -2.54
C ASP A 194 -12.77 -13.12 -3.87
N SER A 195 -13.98 -12.58 -3.91
CA SER A 195 -14.73 -12.35 -5.16
C SER A 195 -14.54 -10.95 -5.75
N ASP A 196 -14.71 -10.81 -7.07
CA ASP A 196 -14.68 -9.50 -7.74
C ASP A 196 -15.78 -8.56 -7.20
N LYS A 197 -16.92 -9.12 -6.76
CA LYS A 197 -18.02 -8.38 -6.13
C LYS A 197 -17.60 -7.77 -4.80
N PHE A 198 -16.89 -8.55 -3.98
CA PHE A 198 -16.37 -8.10 -2.69
C PHE A 198 -15.41 -6.94 -2.91
N GLU A 199 -14.42 -7.13 -3.79
CA GLU A 199 -13.43 -6.10 -4.12
C GLU A 199 -14.08 -4.84 -4.70
N ALA A 200 -15.07 -4.97 -5.59
CA ALA A 200 -15.79 -3.82 -6.14
C ALA A 200 -16.52 -3.00 -5.06
N LEU A 201 -17.17 -3.66 -4.10
CA LEU A 201 -17.84 -3.00 -2.97
C LEU A 201 -16.85 -2.38 -1.99
N LYS A 202 -15.66 -2.96 -1.80
CA LYS A 202 -14.57 -2.32 -1.02
C LYS A 202 -14.09 -1.04 -1.69
N GLU A 203 -14.00 -1.04 -3.02
CA GLU A 203 -13.37 0.03 -3.81
C GLU A 203 -14.30 1.21 -4.16
N ILE A 204 -15.60 0.98 -4.40
CA ILE A 204 -16.52 2.08 -4.74
C ILE A 204 -16.61 3.12 -3.61
N GLU A 205 -16.55 4.41 -3.94
CA GLU A 205 -16.72 5.48 -2.95
C GLU A 205 -18.17 5.50 -2.44
N TYR A 206 -18.38 5.68 -1.13
CA TYR A 206 -19.72 5.60 -0.55
C TYR A 206 -20.68 6.68 -1.08
N THR A 207 -20.14 7.83 -1.48
CA THR A 207 -20.91 8.89 -2.15
C THR A 207 -21.42 8.46 -3.53
N GLU A 208 -20.61 7.72 -4.29
CA GLU A 208 -21.00 7.19 -5.60
C GLU A 208 -21.94 5.99 -5.47
N ALA A 209 -21.71 5.12 -4.48
CA ALA A 209 -22.63 4.04 -4.13
C ALA A 209 -24.05 4.58 -3.81
N GLY A 210 -24.11 5.70 -3.09
CA GLY A 210 -25.35 6.44 -2.80
C GLY A 210 -26.11 6.92 -4.04
N LYS A 211 -25.39 7.25 -5.12
CA LYS A 211 -25.98 7.70 -6.40
C LYS A 211 -26.43 6.54 -7.29
N LYS A 212 -25.88 5.35 -7.11
CA LYS A 212 -26.22 4.15 -7.91
C LYS A 212 -27.63 3.67 -7.57
N SER A 213 -27.84 3.25 -6.33
CA SER A 213 -29.16 2.84 -5.84
C SER A 213 -29.18 2.79 -4.32
N ALA A 214 -30.39 2.75 -3.72
CA ALA A 214 -30.53 2.55 -2.29
C ALA A 214 -29.96 1.20 -1.83
N PHE A 215 -30.05 0.17 -2.68
CA PHE A 215 -29.52 -1.16 -2.43
C PHE A 215 -27.99 -1.18 -2.40
N ILE A 216 -27.33 -0.63 -3.42
CA ILE A 216 -25.86 -0.52 -3.47
C ILE A 216 -25.35 0.35 -2.32
N ASN A 217 -26.03 1.44 -1.99
CA ASN A 217 -25.69 2.27 -0.84
C ASN A 217 -25.74 1.48 0.48
N ARG A 218 -26.74 0.61 0.64
CA ARG A 218 -26.88 -0.27 1.80
C ARG A 218 -25.72 -1.27 1.87
N LEU A 219 -25.44 -2.00 0.78
CA LEU A 219 -24.32 -2.95 0.71
C LEU A 219 -22.97 -2.28 0.99
N LYS A 220 -22.74 -1.08 0.45
CA LYS A 220 -21.52 -0.32 0.75
C LYS A 220 -21.44 0.10 2.21
N THR A 221 -22.57 0.51 2.79
CA THR A 221 -22.66 0.85 4.22
C THR A 221 -22.35 -0.37 5.09
N GLU A 222 -22.89 -1.54 4.76
CA GLU A 222 -22.61 -2.81 5.44
C GLU A 222 -21.13 -3.20 5.33
N SER A 223 -20.52 -3.06 4.14
CA SER A 223 -19.09 -3.26 3.95
C SER A 223 -18.29 -2.37 4.90
N ILE A 224 -18.50 -1.04 4.85
CA ILE A 224 -17.82 -0.08 5.73
C ILE A 224 -18.02 -0.41 7.20
N MET A 225 -19.20 -0.91 7.56
CA MET A 225 -19.51 -1.27 8.94
C MET A 225 -18.70 -2.48 9.40
N SER A 226 -18.70 -3.57 8.62
CA SER A 226 -17.90 -4.79 8.87
C SER A 226 -16.43 -4.45 9.11
N ASP A 227 -15.95 -3.56 8.28
CA ASP A 227 -14.60 -3.07 8.20
C ASP A 227 -14.15 -2.18 9.37
N LEU A 228 -15.01 -1.26 9.79
CA LEU A 228 -14.78 -0.45 10.99
C LEU A 228 -14.82 -1.32 12.24
N ASN A 229 -15.71 -2.33 12.29
CA ASN A 229 -15.77 -3.28 13.40
C ASN A 229 -14.49 -4.12 13.48
N GLU A 230 -14.00 -4.65 12.35
CA GLU A 230 -12.72 -5.38 12.31
C GLU A 230 -11.56 -4.51 12.80
N LEU A 231 -11.50 -3.25 12.37
CA LEU A 231 -10.48 -2.33 12.82
C LEU A 231 -10.60 -2.03 14.33
N ASP A 232 -11.82 -1.82 14.84
CA ASP A 232 -12.06 -1.56 16.26
C ASP A 232 -11.70 -2.76 17.14
N ASP A 233 -12.05 -3.96 16.70
CA ASP A 233 -11.70 -5.22 17.36
C ASP A 233 -10.18 -5.39 17.44
N ASN A 234 -9.48 -5.18 16.31
CA ASN A 234 -8.03 -5.30 16.25
C ASN A 234 -7.36 -4.27 17.17
N ILE A 235 -7.85 -3.03 17.17
CA ILE A 235 -7.43 -1.96 18.08
C ILE A 235 -7.61 -2.39 19.54
N THR A 236 -8.79 -2.87 19.89
CA THR A 236 -9.17 -3.23 21.27
C THR A 236 -8.38 -4.43 21.79
N ARG A 237 -8.10 -5.42 20.94
CA ARG A 237 -7.26 -6.58 21.29
C ARG A 237 -5.77 -6.25 21.43
N GLY A 238 -5.37 -5.02 21.13
CA GLY A 238 -3.96 -4.63 21.08
C GLY A 238 -3.20 -5.39 20.01
N GLU A 239 -3.88 -5.87 18.96
CA GLU A 239 -3.24 -6.56 17.85
C GLU A 239 -2.31 -5.59 17.15
N ARG A 240 -1.00 -5.76 17.36
CA ARG A 240 0.03 -4.80 16.94
C ARG A 240 0.18 -4.63 15.42
N ASN A 241 -0.74 -5.14 14.60
CA ASN A 241 -0.77 -5.07 13.16
C ASN A 241 -2.17 -4.63 12.66
N TYR A 242 -2.57 -3.41 13.02
CA TYR A 242 -3.88 -2.81 12.71
C TYR A 242 -4.12 -2.49 11.22
N GLU A 243 -3.34 -3.05 10.29
CA GLU A 243 -3.45 -2.73 8.87
C GLU A 243 -4.70 -3.39 8.26
N VAL A 244 -5.85 -2.74 8.39
CA VAL A 244 -7.00 -3.03 7.52
C VAL A 244 -6.71 -2.36 6.18
N LYS A 245 -6.39 -3.19 5.18
CA LYS A 245 -5.73 -2.87 3.89
C LYS A 245 -6.27 -1.65 3.12
N TRP A 246 -7.47 -1.17 3.43
CA TRP A 246 -8.15 -0.09 2.68
C TRP A 246 -8.70 1.06 3.57
N ILE A 247 -8.68 0.94 4.92
CA ILE A 247 -9.00 2.08 5.81
C ILE A 247 -7.75 2.88 6.12
N THR A 248 -7.55 3.98 5.38
CA THR A 248 -6.52 4.97 5.75
C THR A 248 -7.06 5.94 6.80
N PHE A 249 -6.17 6.62 7.52
CA PHE A 249 -6.55 7.71 8.42
C PHE A 249 -7.31 8.84 7.69
N SER A 250 -6.96 9.09 6.42
CA SER A 250 -7.70 10.01 5.55
C SER A 250 -9.11 9.50 5.23
N SER A 251 -9.25 8.21 4.92
CA SER A 251 -10.55 7.56 4.69
C SER A 251 -11.45 7.65 5.94
N LEU A 252 -10.91 7.38 7.15
CA LEU A 252 -11.65 7.55 8.41
C LEU A 252 -12.13 8.97 8.60
N THR A 253 -11.31 9.96 8.21
CA THR A 253 -11.69 11.37 8.32
C THR A 253 -12.93 11.67 7.48
N LYS A 254 -13.03 11.15 6.26
CA LYS A 254 -14.24 11.28 5.44
C LYS A 254 -15.43 10.56 6.07
N LEU A 255 -15.22 9.35 6.59
CA LEU A 255 -16.28 8.55 7.21
C LEU A 255 -16.85 9.15 8.49
N CYS A 256 -16.12 10.05 9.17
CA CYS A 256 -16.66 10.81 10.31
C CYS A 256 -17.91 11.62 9.93
N ASP A 257 -18.07 12.01 8.66
CA ASP A 257 -19.19 12.79 8.14
C ASP A 257 -20.16 11.93 7.31
N HIS A 258 -20.11 10.60 7.49
CA HIS A 258 -21.01 9.68 6.79
C HIS A 258 -22.48 9.91 7.17
N SER A 259 -23.39 9.77 6.20
CA SER A 259 -24.83 10.01 6.38
C SER A 259 -25.50 9.05 7.38
N ASN A 260 -25.05 7.79 7.41
CA ASN A 260 -25.41 6.83 8.44
C ASN A 260 -24.73 7.20 9.78
N SER A 261 -25.53 7.55 10.79
CA SER A 261 -25.06 8.01 12.11
C SER A 261 -24.29 6.95 12.89
N THR A 262 -24.62 5.66 12.71
CA THR A 262 -23.88 4.56 13.34
C THR A 262 -22.47 4.45 12.75
N VAL A 263 -22.35 4.53 11.42
CA VAL A 263 -21.04 4.56 10.74
C VAL A 263 -20.24 5.78 11.16
N SER A 264 -20.84 6.97 11.14
CA SER A 264 -20.18 8.22 11.56
C SER A 264 -19.65 8.12 13.00
N ARG A 265 -20.47 7.59 13.92
CA ARG A 265 -20.09 7.43 15.33
C ARG A 265 -18.95 6.45 15.50
N LEU A 266 -19.01 5.26 14.88
CA LEU A 266 -17.92 4.29 15.00
C LEU A 266 -16.64 4.80 14.31
N ALA A 267 -16.74 5.42 13.15
CA ALA A 267 -15.59 6.01 12.47
C ALA A 267 -14.89 7.06 13.33
N LYS A 268 -15.65 7.90 14.06
CA LYS A 268 -15.09 8.87 15.02
C LYS A 268 -14.35 8.19 16.17
N ASP A 269 -14.95 7.15 16.76
CA ASP A 269 -14.36 6.39 17.87
C ASP A 269 -13.07 5.68 17.44
N VAL A 270 -13.13 4.91 16.36
CA VAL A 270 -11.97 4.22 15.77
C VAL A 270 -10.87 5.20 15.39
N LYS A 271 -11.22 6.34 14.78
CA LYS A 271 -10.25 7.39 14.42
C LYS A 271 -9.57 7.97 15.67
N TYR A 272 -10.31 8.19 16.74
CA TYR A 272 -9.76 8.68 18.01
C TYR A 272 -8.77 7.66 18.59
N LYS A 273 -9.17 6.39 18.72
CA LYS A 273 -8.28 5.32 19.23
C LYS A 273 -7.02 5.18 18.37
N LEU A 274 -7.17 5.18 17.04
CA LEU A 274 -6.05 5.07 16.11
C LEU A 274 -5.11 6.27 16.20
N LYS A 275 -5.65 7.49 16.37
CA LYS A 275 -4.85 8.70 16.57
C LYS A 275 -3.98 8.60 17.81
N ASP A 276 -4.55 8.14 18.92
CA ASP A 276 -3.83 8.00 20.20
C ASP A 276 -2.70 6.97 20.07
N ILE A 277 -3.02 5.76 19.59
CA ILE A 277 -2.04 4.68 19.36
C ILE A 277 -0.91 5.14 18.43
N LYS A 278 -1.24 5.79 17.31
CA LYS A 278 -0.22 6.23 16.35
C LYS A 278 0.61 7.39 16.87
N SER A 279 0.06 8.25 17.72
CA SER A 279 0.82 9.33 18.35
C SER A 279 1.83 8.76 19.36
N GLU A 280 1.42 7.79 20.16
CA GLU A 280 2.31 7.06 21.08
C GLU A 280 3.42 6.32 20.31
N GLU A 281 3.05 5.55 19.28
CA GLU A 281 4.01 4.87 18.39
C GLU A 281 5.04 5.83 17.77
N ILE A 282 4.64 7.07 17.44
CA ILE A 282 5.59 8.06 16.90
C ILE A 282 6.57 8.50 18.00
N GLY A 283 6.08 8.74 19.22
CA GLY A 283 6.91 9.13 20.35
C GLY A 283 7.96 8.08 20.71
N GLU A 284 7.59 6.80 20.64
CA GLU A 284 8.46 5.66 20.95
C GLU A 284 9.48 5.36 19.84
N LYS A 285 9.04 5.34 18.57
CA LYS A 285 9.86 4.81 17.46
C LYS A 285 10.86 5.78 16.87
N TYR A 286 10.65 7.09 17.05
CA TYR A 286 11.43 8.12 16.38
C TYR A 286 12.16 8.99 17.41
N GLY A 287 13.49 9.00 17.32
CA GLY A 287 14.32 9.88 18.13
C GLY A 287 14.51 11.27 17.52
N ILE A 288 15.38 12.07 18.14
CA ILE A 288 15.67 13.46 17.76
C ILE A 288 16.26 13.61 16.35
N GLU A 289 16.89 12.56 15.82
CA GLU A 289 17.48 12.55 14.48
C GLU A 289 16.49 12.13 13.38
N ALA A 290 15.25 11.78 13.75
CA ALA A 290 14.27 11.35 12.76
C ALA A 290 13.90 12.48 11.79
N GLU A 291 13.89 12.16 10.51
CA GLU A 291 13.47 13.05 9.42
C GLU A 291 12.06 12.68 8.93
N LEU A 292 11.36 13.65 8.33
CA LEU A 292 10.00 13.43 7.79
C LEU A 292 9.93 12.33 6.73
N LYS A 293 11.04 12.06 6.02
CA LYS A 293 11.11 10.96 5.03
C LYS A 293 11.03 9.57 5.66
N HIS A 294 11.30 9.45 6.97
CA HIS A 294 11.19 8.19 7.72
C HIS A 294 9.74 7.90 8.19
N LEU A 295 8.84 8.87 8.06
CA LEU A 295 7.45 8.71 8.47
C LEU A 295 6.59 8.21 7.30
N THR A 296 5.74 7.24 7.60
CA THR A 296 4.71 6.79 6.67
C THR A 296 3.66 7.88 6.46
N LYS A 297 2.93 7.82 5.34
CA LYS A 297 1.83 8.74 5.04
C LYS A 297 0.80 8.79 6.17
N CYS A 298 0.40 7.63 6.71
CA CYS A 298 -0.51 7.54 7.84
C CYS A 298 0.00 8.28 9.08
N LYS A 299 1.28 8.11 9.45
CA LYS A 299 1.89 8.85 10.58
C LYS A 299 1.90 10.36 10.34
N LYS A 300 2.21 10.80 9.12
CA LYS A 300 2.11 12.23 8.76
C LYS A 300 0.68 12.75 8.88
N ASP A 301 -0.31 11.98 8.43
CA ASP A 301 -1.72 12.38 8.51
C ASP A 301 -2.23 12.43 9.96
N VAL A 302 -1.76 11.52 10.82
CA VAL A 302 -2.00 11.58 12.28
C VAL A 302 -1.40 12.85 12.86
N LEU A 303 -0.13 13.16 12.57
CA LEU A 303 0.51 14.40 13.03
C LEU A 303 -0.28 15.64 12.61
N ARG A 304 -0.70 15.75 11.35
CA ARG A 304 -1.54 16.86 10.86
C ARG A 304 -2.88 16.99 11.61
N SER A 305 -3.39 15.89 12.17
CA SER A 305 -4.62 15.90 12.95
C SER A 305 -4.43 16.32 14.41
N LEU A 306 -3.19 16.49 14.87
CA LEU A 306 -2.89 16.95 16.22
C LEU A 306 -3.14 18.46 16.31
N ASN A 307 -3.69 18.87 17.46
CA ASN A 307 -3.95 20.28 17.76
C ASN A 307 -2.97 20.73 18.85
N ILE A 308 -1.69 20.80 18.45
CA ILE A 308 -0.58 21.27 19.29
C ILE A 308 -0.49 22.78 19.08
N LYS A 309 -0.77 23.54 20.14
CA LYS A 309 -0.83 25.00 20.09
C LYS A 309 0.48 25.67 20.50
N ASP A 310 1.32 24.97 21.26
CA ASP A 310 2.58 25.47 21.79
C ASP A 310 3.64 24.35 21.76
N THR A 311 4.90 24.74 21.94
CA THR A 311 6.10 23.89 21.92
C THR A 311 6.37 23.16 23.24
N ASP A 312 5.47 23.26 24.23
CA ASP A 312 5.54 22.57 25.53
C ASP A 312 4.17 21.96 25.91
N ASP A 313 3.51 21.31 24.95
CA ASP A 313 2.25 20.61 25.16
C ASP A 313 2.52 19.25 25.83
N GLN A 314 2.44 19.23 27.16
CA GLN A 314 2.71 18.04 28.00
C GLN A 314 1.87 16.80 27.66
N ARG A 315 0.85 16.91 26.79
CA ARG A 315 0.08 15.76 26.27
C ARG A 315 0.86 14.92 25.28
N PHE A 316 1.92 15.45 24.67
CA PHE A 316 2.70 14.75 23.64
C PHE A 316 4.18 14.66 24.04
N SER A 317 4.85 13.61 23.56
CA SER A 317 6.30 13.52 23.72
C SER A 317 7.01 14.59 22.89
N LYS A 318 8.19 15.03 23.34
CA LYS A 318 9.04 15.99 22.59
C LYS A 318 9.33 15.55 21.15
N ASN A 319 9.41 14.24 20.92
CA ASN A 319 9.62 13.67 19.58
C ASN A 319 8.40 13.91 18.67
N VAL A 320 7.19 13.72 19.20
CA VAL A 320 5.94 13.98 18.48
C VAL A 320 5.81 15.47 18.15
N GLU A 321 6.04 16.35 19.13
CA GLU A 321 5.98 17.81 18.92
C GLU A 321 6.98 18.27 17.87
N ARG A 322 8.24 17.79 17.94
CA ARG A 322 9.27 18.13 16.95
C ARG A 322 8.84 17.70 15.54
N LEU A 323 8.39 16.45 15.38
CA LEU A 323 7.98 15.93 14.07
C LEU A 323 6.72 16.63 13.55
N TYR A 324 5.80 17.02 14.44
CA TYR A 324 4.66 17.86 14.11
C TYR A 324 5.11 19.20 13.53
N TRP A 325 5.96 19.95 14.25
CA TRP A 325 6.41 21.27 13.79
C TRP A 325 7.26 21.22 12.53
N LEU A 326 8.10 20.18 12.38
CA LEU A 326 8.81 19.93 11.13
C LEU A 326 7.85 19.72 9.97
N LEU A 327 6.81 18.90 10.16
CA LEU A 327 5.81 18.63 9.13
C LEU A 327 5.00 19.87 8.78
N THR A 328 4.60 20.66 9.78
CA THR A 328 3.89 21.92 9.57
C THR A 328 4.72 22.89 8.73
N LYS A 329 6.02 23.01 9.00
CA LYS A 329 6.93 23.83 8.19
C LYS A 329 7.02 23.32 6.75
N ASP A 330 7.26 22.03 6.56
CA ASP A 330 7.33 21.38 5.25
C ASP A 330 6.04 21.60 4.44
N ASP A 331 4.87 21.49 5.07
CA ASP A 331 3.58 21.74 4.42
C ASP A 331 3.41 23.21 4.00
N ILE A 332 3.90 24.17 4.80
CA ILE A 332 3.87 25.60 4.45
C ILE A 332 4.79 25.88 3.25
N ASP A 333 6.02 25.38 3.31
CA ASP A 333 7.03 25.60 2.26
C ASP A 333 6.54 25.03 0.92
N ASN A 334 6.02 23.80 0.91
CA ASN A 334 5.45 23.16 -0.29
C ASN A 334 4.20 23.87 -0.84
N ASN A 335 3.40 24.51 0.01
CA ASN A 335 2.23 25.28 -0.44
C ASN A 335 2.65 26.63 -1.03
N TYR A 336 3.72 27.24 -0.53
CA TYR A 336 4.26 28.48 -1.08
C TYR A 336 4.87 28.26 -2.47
N GLU A 337 5.59 27.17 -2.68
CA GLU A 337 6.16 26.80 -3.99
C GLU A 337 5.10 26.52 -5.08
N LYS A 338 3.87 26.17 -4.70
CA LYS A 338 2.75 25.97 -5.65
C LYS A 338 2.04 27.27 -6.05
N LEU A 339 2.30 28.36 -5.33
CA LEU A 339 1.70 29.68 -5.55
C LEU A 339 2.62 30.61 -6.37
N ILE A 340 3.88 30.21 -6.58
CA ILE A 340 4.86 30.82 -7.47
C ILE A 340 4.88 30.02 -8.77
#